data_AF-A0A7C5FJD0-F1
#
_entry.id   AF-A0A7C5FJD0-F1
#
_cell.length_a   1.000
_cell.length_b   1.000
_cell.length_c   1.000
_cell.angle_alpha   90.00
_cell.angle_beta   90.00
_cell.angle_gamma   90.00
#
_symmetry.space_group_name_H-M   'P 1'
#
loop_
_entity.id
_entity.type
_entity.pdbx_description
1 polymer ?
#
loop_
_entity_poly.entity_id
_entity_poly.type
_entity_poly.pdbx_seq_one_letter_code
_entity_poly.pdbx_strand_id
1 'polypeptide(L)'
;MYSMQQNTQTINLPTLTIIGDSDVGKHLLLEKVSSSSQRKTTNMFNAQLTLQKINVENMEANVVLYEIHEKQGYKKLHPLYIQGSDGVIIVADATKPSTIQHMMDWAASVRHTANDIPIVFVANKADEVTPSTFIFIQEQLAKTAEIYDSEYFMVSARMEKGIDAPFRTLLEQIKEYRNLIEEYANSGLKREKIKSVIKERIRSEINEIEREIKSISQKSASPDKLFILGKKISEAERKACALLDTPSKIQLRKLKKELEEACSRS
;
A
#
# COMPACT_ATOMS: atom_id res chain seq x y z
N MET A 1 -17.92 -37.46 22.82
CA MET A 1 -17.32 -37.22 21.50
C MET A 1 -17.27 -35.73 21.27
N TYR A 2 -16.07 -35.15 21.36
CA TYR A 2 -15.80 -33.73 21.14
C TYR A 2 -16.11 -33.37 19.68
N SER A 3 -17.01 -32.43 19.45
CA SER A 3 -17.02 -31.64 18.22
C SER A 3 -16.52 -30.24 18.58
N MET A 4 -15.33 -29.93 18.06
CA MET A 4 -14.72 -28.61 18.15
C MET A 4 -15.62 -27.60 17.46
N GLN A 5 -16.31 -26.76 18.24
CA GLN A 5 -16.76 -25.47 17.74
C GLN A 5 -15.50 -24.63 17.55
N GLN A 6 -15.00 -24.58 16.31
CA GLN A 6 -13.99 -23.61 15.95
C GLN A 6 -14.57 -22.22 16.19
N ASN A 7 -13.98 -21.55 17.18
CA ASN A 7 -14.19 -20.17 17.49
C ASN A 7 -13.61 -19.34 16.32
N THR A 8 -14.38 -19.16 15.25
CA THR A 8 -14.03 -18.18 14.22
C THR A 8 -14.23 -16.80 14.84
N GLN A 9 -13.16 -16.26 15.44
CA GLN A 9 -13.04 -14.83 15.60
C GLN A 9 -13.33 -14.22 14.23
N THR A 10 -14.43 -13.48 14.11
CA THR A 10 -14.73 -12.70 12.91
C THR A 10 -13.64 -11.66 12.76
N ILE A 11 -12.60 -11.99 11.98
CA ILE A 11 -11.61 -11.01 11.56
C ILE A 11 -12.39 -9.95 10.79
N ASN A 12 -12.51 -8.75 11.37
CA ASN A 12 -13.11 -7.62 10.65
C ASN A 12 -12.30 -7.42 9.37
N LEU A 13 -12.97 -7.55 8.23
CA LEU A 13 -12.36 -7.35 6.92
C LEU A 13 -11.69 -5.97 6.86
N PRO A 14 -10.49 -5.85 6.29
CA PRO A 14 -9.85 -4.56 6.10
C PRO A 14 -10.74 -3.66 5.24
N THR A 15 -10.75 -2.37 5.58
CA THR A 15 -11.52 -1.33 4.88
C THR A 15 -10.57 -0.50 4.03
N LEU A 16 -10.71 -0.57 2.72
CA LEU A 16 -9.93 0.23 1.77
C LEU A 16 -10.77 1.42 1.32
N THR A 17 -10.18 2.60 1.21
CA THR A 17 -10.88 3.77 0.66
C THR A 17 -10.27 4.20 -0.66
N ILE A 18 -11.10 4.43 -1.68
CA ILE A 18 -10.67 4.98 -2.98
C ILE A 18 -10.99 6.47 -3.03
N ILE A 19 -9.98 7.29 -3.27
CA ILE A 19 -10.08 8.75 -3.41
C ILE A 19 -9.41 9.25 -4.68
N GLY A 20 -9.61 10.52 -5.01
CA GLY A 20 -9.05 11.18 -6.20
C GLY A 20 -10.07 12.09 -6.88
N ASP A 21 -9.62 12.81 -7.90
CA ASP A 21 -10.43 13.80 -8.62
C ASP A 21 -11.71 13.19 -9.24
N SER A 22 -12.67 14.05 -9.60
CA SER A 22 -13.85 13.62 -10.37
C SER A 22 -13.44 13.07 -11.74
N ASP A 23 -14.17 12.07 -12.24
CA ASP A 23 -14.03 11.54 -13.60
C ASP A 23 -12.69 10.82 -13.92
N VAL A 24 -11.89 10.49 -12.90
CA VAL A 24 -10.66 9.68 -13.05
C VAL A 24 -10.92 8.18 -13.22
N GLY A 25 -12.17 7.74 -13.01
CA GLY A 25 -12.59 6.34 -13.20
C GLY A 25 -12.57 5.46 -11.94
N LYS A 26 -12.70 6.04 -10.74
CA LYS A 26 -12.77 5.31 -9.47
C LYS A 26 -13.88 4.24 -9.45
N HIS A 27 -15.08 4.61 -9.93
CA HIS A 27 -16.23 3.72 -9.99
C HIS A 27 -15.98 2.50 -10.88
N LEU A 28 -15.46 2.71 -12.08
CA LEU A 28 -15.12 1.61 -13.00
C LEU A 28 -14.01 0.74 -12.42
N LEU A 29 -13.00 1.32 -11.79
CA LEU A 29 -11.93 0.56 -11.14
C LEU A 29 -12.49 -0.36 -10.04
N LEU A 30 -13.36 0.15 -9.18
CA LEU A 30 -14.02 -0.63 -8.13
C LEU A 30 -14.92 -1.73 -8.71
N GLU A 31 -15.62 -1.44 -9.80
CA GLU A 31 -16.46 -2.42 -10.47
C GLU A 31 -15.65 -3.60 -11.00
N LYS A 32 -14.51 -3.32 -11.64
CA LYS A 32 -13.72 -4.35 -12.31
C LYS A 32 -12.93 -5.23 -11.35
N VAL A 33 -12.49 -4.71 -10.21
CA VAL A 33 -11.80 -5.51 -9.20
C VAL A 33 -12.75 -6.37 -8.35
N SER A 34 -14.04 -6.05 -8.34
CA SER A 34 -15.00 -6.80 -7.52
C SER A 34 -15.52 -8.04 -8.25
N SER A 35 -15.35 -9.19 -7.61
CA SER A 35 -15.99 -10.44 -8.00
C SER A 35 -17.42 -10.59 -7.43
N SER A 36 -17.90 -9.63 -6.63
CA SER A 36 -19.19 -9.71 -5.95
C SER A 36 -20.21 -8.71 -6.48
N SER A 37 -21.45 -9.16 -6.65
CA SER A 37 -22.60 -8.31 -6.96
C SER A 37 -23.12 -7.52 -5.74
N GLN A 38 -22.47 -7.65 -4.58
CA GLN A 38 -22.89 -7.00 -3.33
C GLN A 38 -22.38 -5.56 -3.24
N ARG A 39 -22.93 -4.70 -4.11
CA ARG A 39 -22.74 -3.24 -4.07
C ARG A 39 -23.89 -2.61 -3.29
N LYS A 40 -23.56 -1.79 -2.30
CA LYS A 40 -24.52 -0.94 -1.58
C LYS A 40 -24.13 0.51 -1.78
N THR A 41 -25.03 1.28 -2.37
CA THR A 41 -24.84 2.71 -2.57
C THR A 41 -25.87 3.47 -1.75
N THR A 42 -25.44 4.49 -1.02
CA THR A 42 -26.29 5.29 -0.14
C THR A 42 -25.84 6.75 -0.22
N ASN A 43 -26.79 7.67 -0.34
CA ASN A 43 -26.50 9.10 -0.29
C ASN A 43 -26.43 9.53 1.18
N MET A 44 -25.33 10.15 1.59
CA MET A 44 -25.10 10.65 2.94
C MET A 44 -24.61 12.10 2.87
N PHE A 45 -25.43 13.02 3.39
CA PHE A 45 -25.21 14.47 3.24
C PHE A 45 -25.02 14.86 1.76
N ASN A 46 -23.92 15.53 1.43
CA ASN A 46 -23.55 16.00 0.08
C ASN A 46 -22.63 15.01 -0.66
N ALA A 47 -22.60 13.74 -0.26
CA ALA A 47 -21.80 12.71 -0.89
C ALA A 47 -22.57 11.40 -1.08
N GLN A 48 -22.23 10.67 -2.14
CA GLN A 48 -22.64 9.30 -2.36
C GLN A 48 -21.56 8.37 -1.83
N LEU A 49 -21.97 7.44 -0.98
CA LEU A 49 -21.15 6.38 -0.43
C LEU A 49 -21.47 5.08 -1.15
N THR A 50 -20.47 4.48 -1.77
CA THR A 50 -20.53 3.13 -2.32
C THR A 50 -19.67 2.20 -1.48
N LEU A 51 -20.30 1.17 -0.90
CA LEU A 51 -19.66 0.08 -0.18
C LEU A 51 -19.73 -1.18 -1.03
N GLN A 52 -18.59 -1.81 -1.25
CA GLN A 52 -18.51 -3.05 -2.04
C GLN A 52 -17.45 -3.98 -1.48
N LYS A 53 -17.79 -5.27 -1.34
CA LYS A 53 -16.84 -6.30 -0.96
C LYS A 53 -16.04 -6.74 -2.19
N ILE A 54 -14.72 -6.88 -2.02
CA ILE A 54 -13.81 -7.39 -3.05
C ILE A 54 -13.08 -8.62 -2.53
N ASN A 55 -12.61 -9.46 -3.45
CA ASN A 55 -11.71 -10.57 -3.16
C ASN A 55 -10.61 -10.55 -4.23
N VAL A 56 -9.37 -10.28 -3.79
CA VAL A 56 -8.19 -10.23 -4.66
C VAL A 56 -7.22 -11.29 -4.16
N GLU A 57 -6.92 -12.29 -4.98
CA GLU A 57 -6.01 -13.40 -4.64
C GLU A 57 -6.32 -14.07 -3.27
N ASN A 58 -7.61 -14.32 -2.96
CA ASN A 58 -8.10 -14.87 -1.70
C ASN A 58 -7.97 -13.95 -0.47
N MET A 59 -7.69 -12.66 -0.68
CA MET A 59 -7.77 -11.63 0.35
C MET A 59 -9.05 -10.83 0.19
N GLU A 60 -9.94 -10.94 1.16
CA GLU A 60 -11.20 -10.21 1.18
C GLU A 60 -11.04 -8.84 1.84
N ALA A 61 -11.76 -7.84 1.31
CA ALA A 61 -11.79 -6.49 1.87
C ALA A 61 -13.12 -5.80 1.61
N ASN A 62 -13.46 -4.85 2.48
CA ASN A 62 -14.51 -3.87 2.19
C ASN A 62 -13.87 -2.69 1.49
N VAL A 63 -14.45 -2.24 0.39
CA VAL A 63 -14.02 -1.01 -0.28
C VAL A 63 -15.09 0.05 -0.11
N VAL A 64 -14.63 1.25 0.23
CA VAL A 64 -15.41 2.45 0.42
C VAL A 64 -15.04 3.45 -0.65
N LEU A 65 -16.03 3.90 -1.41
CA LEU A 65 -15.88 4.94 -2.41
C LEU A 65 -16.80 6.10 -2.06
N TYR A 66 -16.20 7.28 -1.87
CA TYR A 66 -16.92 8.53 -1.64
C TYR A 66 -16.94 9.36 -2.92
N GLU A 67 -18.14 9.76 -3.36
CA GLU A 67 -18.35 10.72 -4.43
C GLU A 67 -19.02 11.97 -3.89
N ILE A 68 -18.33 13.11 -3.95
CA ILE A 68 -18.88 14.39 -3.50
C ILE A 68 -19.75 14.95 -4.63
N HIS A 69 -21.00 15.28 -4.33
CA HIS A 69 -21.95 15.80 -5.32
C HIS A 69 -21.71 17.28 -5.70
N GLU A 70 -21.06 18.07 -4.82
CA GLU A 70 -20.76 19.49 -5.07
C GLU A 70 -19.26 19.76 -5.26
N LYS A 71 -18.93 20.42 -6.39
CA LYS A 71 -17.55 20.76 -6.79
C LYS A 71 -17.01 22.06 -6.16
N GLN A 72 -17.86 22.95 -5.63
CA GLN A 72 -17.41 24.26 -5.13
C GLN A 72 -17.25 24.27 -3.61
N GLY A 73 -16.09 24.70 -3.12
CA GLY A 73 -15.83 24.94 -1.69
C GLY A 73 -15.24 23.78 -0.89
N TYR A 74 -15.38 22.53 -1.33
CA TYR A 74 -14.92 21.34 -0.59
C TYR A 74 -13.50 20.87 -0.97
N LYS A 75 -12.55 21.81 -1.16
CA LYS A 75 -11.15 21.47 -1.48
C LYS A 75 -10.42 20.68 -0.38
N LYS A 76 -11.03 20.51 0.79
CA LYS A 76 -10.53 19.61 1.85
C LYS A 76 -11.41 18.36 1.84
N LEU A 77 -10.80 17.21 1.60
CA LEU A 77 -11.36 15.91 1.99
C LEU A 77 -11.95 16.04 3.39
N HIS A 78 -13.22 15.66 3.58
CA HIS A 78 -13.76 15.58 4.92
C HIS A 78 -13.01 14.46 5.66
N PRO A 79 -12.38 14.70 6.81
CA PRO A 79 -11.66 13.66 7.55
C PRO A 79 -12.48 12.37 7.76
N LEU A 80 -13.81 12.52 7.89
CA LEU A 80 -14.76 11.39 7.95
C LEU A 80 -14.68 10.42 6.77
N TYR A 81 -14.22 10.84 5.58
CA TYR A 81 -14.08 9.96 4.41
C TYR A 81 -12.87 9.04 4.50
N ILE A 82 -11.86 9.40 5.30
CA ILE A 82 -10.61 8.65 5.43
C ILE A 82 -10.60 7.89 6.76
N GLN A 83 -11.28 8.42 7.78
CA GLN A 83 -11.39 7.81 9.09
C GLN A 83 -11.97 6.39 8.99
N GLY A 84 -11.29 5.44 9.65
CA GLY A 84 -11.67 4.03 9.63
C GLY A 84 -11.14 3.23 8.44
N SER A 85 -10.40 3.85 7.52
CA SER A 85 -9.67 3.13 6.47
C SER A 85 -8.46 2.41 7.06
N ASP A 86 -8.24 1.17 6.68
CA ASP A 86 -7.00 0.43 6.90
C ASP A 86 -5.95 0.73 5.81
N GLY A 87 -6.38 1.26 4.67
CA GLY A 87 -5.51 1.69 3.56
C GLY A 87 -6.25 2.54 2.53
N VAL A 88 -5.50 3.30 1.73
CA VAL A 88 -6.07 4.24 0.76
C VAL A 88 -5.47 4.04 -0.64
N ILE A 89 -6.33 4.05 -1.64
CA ILE A 89 -5.95 4.10 -3.06
C ILE A 89 -6.27 5.49 -3.60
N ILE A 90 -5.26 6.19 -4.09
CA ILE A 90 -5.38 7.52 -4.70
C ILE A 90 -5.34 7.36 -6.21
N VAL A 91 -6.43 7.70 -6.88
CA VAL A 91 -6.60 7.50 -8.33
C VAL A 91 -6.50 8.82 -9.08
N ALA A 92 -5.75 8.82 -10.17
CA ALA A 92 -5.66 9.90 -11.14
C ALA A 92 -5.95 9.37 -12.55
N ASP A 93 -6.14 10.29 -13.49
CA ASP A 93 -6.36 10.03 -14.90
C ASP A 93 -5.05 10.29 -15.65
N ALA A 94 -4.46 9.24 -16.25
CA ALA A 94 -3.20 9.34 -16.99
C ALA A 94 -3.29 10.32 -18.18
N THR A 95 -4.49 10.57 -18.72
CA THR A 95 -4.71 11.53 -19.81
C THR A 95 -4.74 12.98 -19.32
N LYS A 96 -4.83 13.21 -18.01
CA LYS A 96 -4.96 14.54 -17.40
C LYS A 96 -3.85 14.77 -16.37
N PRO A 97 -2.72 15.38 -16.77
CA PRO A 97 -1.58 15.63 -15.88
C PRO A 97 -1.91 16.41 -14.60
N SER A 98 -2.92 17.29 -14.63
CA SER A 98 -3.38 18.01 -13.43
C SER A 98 -3.86 17.07 -12.32
N THR A 99 -4.53 15.97 -12.67
CA THR A 99 -5.03 15.01 -11.67
C THR A 99 -3.89 14.27 -10.97
N ILE A 100 -2.74 14.11 -11.62
CA ILE A 100 -1.52 13.53 -11.04
C ILE A 100 -0.89 14.52 -10.06
N GLN A 101 -0.86 15.81 -10.39
CA GLN A 101 -0.38 16.85 -9.49
C GLN A 101 -1.21 16.93 -8.21
N HIS A 102 -2.54 16.82 -8.32
CA HIS A 102 -3.43 16.81 -7.17
C HIS A 102 -3.28 15.59 -6.25
N MET A 103 -2.66 14.48 -6.71
CA MET A 103 -2.43 13.30 -5.86
C MET A 103 -1.65 13.63 -4.59
N MET A 104 -0.76 14.61 -4.64
CA MET A 104 -0.03 15.08 -3.47
C MET A 104 -0.95 15.72 -2.43
N ASP A 105 -1.96 16.49 -2.85
CA ASP A 105 -2.93 17.11 -1.95
C ASP A 105 -3.84 16.05 -1.29
N TRP A 106 -4.25 15.05 -2.08
CA TRP A 106 -5.00 13.89 -1.56
C TRP A 106 -4.16 13.12 -0.53
N ALA A 107 -2.89 12.83 -0.82
CA ALA A 107 -2.00 12.10 0.07
C ALA A 107 -1.68 12.89 1.36
N ALA A 108 -1.44 14.20 1.25
CA ALA A 108 -1.25 15.08 2.41
C ALA A 108 -2.47 15.06 3.34
N SER A 109 -3.68 15.09 2.76
CA SER A 109 -4.93 15.03 3.52
C SER A 109 -5.12 13.67 4.22
N VAL A 110 -4.72 12.57 3.57
CA VAL A 110 -4.68 11.23 4.19
C VAL A 110 -3.71 11.21 5.36
N ARG A 111 -2.48 11.70 5.19
CA ARG A 111 -1.49 11.74 6.28
C ARG A 111 -1.95 12.61 7.45
N HIS A 112 -2.65 13.70 7.19
CA HIS A 112 -3.22 14.55 8.24
C HIS A 112 -4.34 13.85 9.04
N THR A 113 -5.13 12.99 8.39
CA THR A 113 -6.31 12.35 9.00
C THR A 113 -6.01 10.97 9.59
N ALA A 114 -5.23 10.17 8.88
CA ALA A 114 -4.88 8.79 9.18
C ALA A 114 -3.38 8.59 8.87
N ASN A 115 -2.53 9.14 9.74
CA ASN A 115 -1.08 9.24 9.52
C ASN A 115 -0.38 7.89 9.25
N ASP A 116 -0.99 6.79 9.67
CA ASP A 116 -0.34 5.49 9.82
C ASP A 116 -0.90 4.39 8.92
N ILE A 117 -1.63 4.74 7.85
CA ILE A 117 -2.18 3.76 6.92
C ILE A 117 -1.44 3.76 5.57
N PRO A 118 -1.24 2.59 4.96
CA PRO A 118 -0.61 2.51 3.64
C PRO A 118 -1.41 3.24 2.57
N ILE A 119 -0.68 3.85 1.63
CA ILE A 119 -1.24 4.54 0.47
C ILE A 119 -0.68 3.84 -0.78
N VAL A 120 -1.52 3.70 -1.80
CA VAL A 120 -1.10 3.30 -3.15
C VAL A 120 -1.60 4.33 -4.16
N PHE A 121 -0.72 4.75 -5.07
CA PHE A 121 -1.08 5.66 -6.16
C PHE A 121 -1.43 4.89 -7.42
N VAL A 122 -2.48 5.31 -8.12
CA VAL A 122 -2.96 4.66 -9.34
C VAL A 122 -3.22 5.70 -10.41
N ALA A 123 -2.53 5.61 -11.55
CA ALA A 123 -2.92 6.32 -12.75
C ALA A 123 -3.72 5.40 -13.66
N ASN A 124 -5.01 5.68 -13.76
CA ASN A 124 -5.96 4.95 -14.59
C ASN A 124 -5.97 5.51 -16.03
N LYS A 125 -6.63 4.79 -16.95
CA LYS A 125 -6.73 5.12 -18.38
C LYS A 125 -5.37 5.13 -19.09
N ALA A 126 -4.44 4.31 -18.62
CA ALA A 126 -3.10 4.21 -19.20
C ALA A 126 -3.08 3.69 -20.65
N ASP A 127 -4.20 3.15 -21.12
CA ASP A 127 -4.42 2.72 -22.50
C ASP A 127 -4.76 3.87 -23.46
N GLU A 128 -5.10 5.06 -22.94
CA GLU A 128 -5.49 6.22 -23.74
C GLU A 128 -4.32 7.20 -23.99
N VAL A 129 -3.14 6.92 -23.43
CA VAL A 129 -1.96 7.80 -23.55
C VAL A 129 -0.95 7.26 -24.56
N THR A 130 -0.19 8.17 -25.19
CA THR A 130 0.92 7.78 -26.06
C THR A 130 2.07 7.18 -25.24
N PRO A 131 2.99 6.41 -25.86
CA PRO A 131 4.15 5.86 -25.14
C PRO A 131 5.01 6.93 -24.45
N SER A 132 5.18 8.11 -25.05
CA SER A 132 5.93 9.21 -24.44
C SER A 132 5.20 9.80 -23.23
N THR A 133 3.89 9.99 -23.32
CA THR A 133 3.08 10.43 -22.18
C THR A 133 3.07 9.38 -21.06
N PHE A 134 2.99 8.09 -21.40
CA PHE A 134 3.04 7.01 -20.41
C PHE A 134 4.32 7.09 -19.57
N ILE A 135 5.49 7.20 -20.21
CA ILE A 135 6.79 7.31 -19.54
C ILE A 135 6.83 8.55 -18.64
N PHE A 136 6.38 9.70 -19.17
CA PHE A 136 6.33 10.94 -18.40
C PHE A 136 5.46 10.81 -17.14
N ILE A 137 4.26 10.25 -17.25
CA ILE A 137 3.36 10.04 -16.10
C ILE A 137 3.98 9.06 -15.10
N GLN A 138 4.61 7.99 -15.58
CA GLN A 138 5.30 7.01 -14.75
C GLN A 138 6.41 7.66 -13.89
N GLU A 139 7.20 8.57 -14.48
CA GLU A 139 8.23 9.32 -13.75
C GLU A 139 7.64 10.25 -12.68
N GLN A 140 6.51 10.92 -12.98
CA GLN A 140 5.86 11.80 -11.99
C GLN A 140 5.25 11.00 -10.83
N LEU A 141 4.64 9.84 -11.13
CA LEU A 141 4.15 8.93 -10.10
C LEU A 141 5.28 8.39 -9.25
N ALA A 142 6.40 7.98 -9.85
CA ALA A 142 7.56 7.49 -9.12
C ALA A 142 8.07 8.52 -8.10
N LYS A 143 8.18 9.80 -8.52
CA LYS A 143 8.57 10.90 -7.62
C LYS A 143 7.55 11.10 -6.49
N THR A 144 6.25 11.08 -6.82
CA THR A 144 5.18 11.25 -5.82
C THR A 144 5.17 10.09 -4.82
N ALA A 145 5.28 8.86 -5.32
CA ALA A 145 5.31 7.64 -4.53
C ALA A 145 6.54 7.58 -3.61
N GLU A 146 7.69 8.08 -4.07
CA GLU A 146 8.90 8.21 -3.25
C GLU A 146 8.70 9.16 -2.06
N ILE A 147 8.06 10.32 -2.26
CA ILE A 147 7.78 11.29 -1.20
C ILE A 147 6.91 10.69 -0.08
N TYR A 148 5.91 9.90 -0.47
CA TYR A 148 4.96 9.29 0.46
C TYR A 148 5.31 7.85 0.86
N ASP A 149 6.48 7.37 0.42
CA ASP A 149 7.00 6.04 0.70
C ASP A 149 5.99 4.92 0.41
N SER A 150 5.38 5.03 -0.78
CA SER A 150 4.23 4.29 -1.25
C SER A 150 4.52 3.64 -2.60
N GLU A 151 3.69 2.69 -3.01
CA GLU A 151 3.77 2.08 -4.35
C GLU A 151 2.87 2.81 -5.34
N TYR A 152 3.15 2.65 -6.64
CA TYR A 152 2.33 3.23 -7.69
C TYR A 152 2.10 2.26 -8.86
N PHE A 153 0.98 2.44 -9.56
CA PHE A 153 0.58 1.57 -10.66
C PHE A 153 -0.03 2.36 -11.82
N MET A 154 0.33 1.97 -13.04
CA MET A 154 -0.34 2.35 -14.27
C MET A 154 -1.38 1.28 -14.59
N VAL A 155 -2.66 1.65 -14.68
CA VAL A 155 -3.75 0.69 -14.89
C VAL A 155 -4.68 1.14 -16.01
N SER A 156 -5.45 0.19 -16.54
CA SER A 156 -6.62 0.48 -17.36
C SER A 156 -7.81 -0.30 -16.83
N ALA A 157 -8.72 0.39 -16.16
CA ALA A 157 -9.98 -0.22 -15.75
C ALA A 157 -10.82 -0.64 -16.97
N ARG A 158 -10.75 0.12 -18.08
CA ARG A 158 -11.48 -0.21 -19.31
C ARG A 158 -11.00 -1.51 -19.95
N MET A 159 -9.68 -1.71 -19.99
CA MET A 159 -9.05 -2.90 -20.58
C MET A 159 -8.81 -4.00 -19.54
N GLU A 160 -9.27 -3.83 -18.30
CA GLU A 160 -9.04 -4.73 -17.16
C GLU A 160 -7.55 -5.08 -16.95
N LYS A 161 -6.66 -4.13 -17.27
CA LYS A 161 -5.21 -4.33 -17.23
C LYS A 161 -4.62 -3.77 -15.94
N GLY A 162 -4.01 -4.65 -15.15
CA GLY A 162 -3.27 -4.28 -13.94
C GLY A 162 -4.16 -3.83 -12.77
N ILE A 163 -5.47 -4.08 -12.84
CA ILE A 163 -6.45 -3.59 -11.86
C ILE A 163 -6.28 -4.22 -10.47
N ASP A 164 -5.80 -5.45 -10.38
CA ASP A 164 -5.68 -6.19 -9.11
C ASP A 164 -4.46 -5.75 -8.29
N ALA A 165 -3.37 -5.38 -8.97
CA ALA A 165 -2.07 -5.11 -8.34
C ALA A 165 -2.13 -4.02 -7.26
N PRO A 166 -2.80 -2.86 -7.46
CA PRO A 166 -2.93 -1.85 -6.41
C PRO A 166 -3.62 -2.36 -5.14
N PHE A 167 -4.71 -3.11 -5.31
CA PHE A 167 -5.51 -3.63 -4.19
C PHE A 167 -4.76 -4.72 -3.46
N ARG A 168 -4.15 -5.64 -4.21
CA ARG A 168 -3.31 -6.70 -3.66
C ARG A 168 -2.16 -6.14 -2.83
N THR A 169 -1.37 -5.22 -3.38
CA THR A 169 -0.22 -4.62 -2.68
C THR A 169 -0.67 -3.95 -1.39
N LEU A 170 -1.78 -3.23 -1.43
CA LEU A 170 -2.33 -2.57 -0.25
C LEU A 170 -2.80 -3.60 0.80
N LEU A 171 -3.47 -4.68 0.38
CA LEU A 171 -3.93 -5.74 1.27
C LEU A 171 -2.78 -6.54 1.89
N GLU A 172 -1.73 -6.83 1.12
CA GLU A 172 -0.52 -7.47 1.63
C GLU A 172 0.14 -6.63 2.72
N GLN A 173 0.26 -5.30 2.51
CA GLN A 173 0.81 -4.39 3.51
C GLN A 173 -0.02 -4.35 4.80
N ILE A 174 -1.35 -4.28 4.68
CA ILE A 174 -2.26 -4.28 5.83
C ILE A 174 -2.19 -5.62 6.58
N LYS A 175 -2.20 -6.74 5.86
CA LYS A 175 -2.13 -8.09 6.43
C LYS A 175 -0.82 -8.27 7.20
N GLU A 176 0.29 -7.89 6.60
CA GLU A 176 1.60 -7.96 7.25
C GLU A 176 1.63 -7.10 8.53
N TYR A 177 1.07 -5.89 8.48
CA TYR A 177 0.99 -5.02 9.66
C TYR A 177 0.15 -5.63 10.78
N ARG A 178 -1.00 -6.22 10.45
CA ARG A 178 -1.87 -6.91 11.43
C ARG A 178 -1.18 -8.11 12.04
N ASN A 179 -0.51 -8.95 11.23
CA ASN A 179 0.27 -10.10 11.72
C ASN A 179 1.37 -9.66 12.70
N LEU A 180 2.12 -8.61 12.35
CA LEU A 180 3.15 -8.04 13.21
C LEU A 180 2.57 -7.51 14.52
N ILE A 181 1.38 -6.91 14.52
CA ILE A 181 0.75 -6.49 15.78
C ILE A 181 0.31 -7.69 16.60
N GLU A 182 -0.29 -8.70 15.99
CA GLU A 182 -0.82 -9.89 16.68
C GLU A 182 0.27 -10.70 17.37
N GLU A 183 1.43 -10.89 16.71
CA GLU A 183 2.60 -11.54 17.29
C GLU A 183 3.02 -10.87 18.63
N TYR A 184 2.97 -9.54 18.68
CA TYR A 184 3.41 -8.76 19.83
C TYR A 184 2.28 -8.47 20.83
N ALA A 185 1.02 -8.52 20.42
CA ALA A 185 -0.13 -8.34 21.32
C ALA A 185 -0.18 -9.45 22.38
N ASN A 186 0.27 -10.66 22.04
CA ASN A 186 0.35 -11.80 22.95
C ASN A 186 1.46 -11.65 24.03
N SER A 187 2.34 -10.64 23.90
CA SER A 187 3.43 -10.37 24.87
C SER A 187 3.02 -9.48 26.05
N GLY A 188 1.74 -9.07 26.13
CA GLY A 188 1.23 -8.21 27.22
C GLY A 188 1.58 -6.72 27.08
N LEU A 189 2.18 -6.31 25.95
CA LEU A 189 2.48 -4.91 25.65
C LEU A 189 1.20 -4.10 25.39
N LYS A 190 1.19 -2.85 25.87
CA LYS A 190 0.16 -1.87 25.49
C LYS A 190 0.25 -1.58 23.99
N ARG A 191 -0.89 -1.60 23.28
CA ARG A 191 -0.98 -1.38 21.82
C ARG A 191 -0.22 -0.15 21.31
N GLU A 192 -0.26 0.95 22.06
CA GLU A 192 0.43 2.21 21.73
C GLU A 192 1.96 2.05 21.63
N LYS A 193 2.54 1.11 22.39
CA LYS A 193 3.99 0.85 22.39
C LYS A 193 4.41 -0.25 21.42
N ILE A 194 3.46 -1.05 20.93
CA ILE A 194 3.77 -2.18 20.03
C ILE A 194 4.50 -1.67 18.79
N LYS A 195 4.01 -0.59 18.16
CA LYS A 195 4.61 -0.06 16.93
C LYS A 195 6.06 0.41 17.13
N SER A 196 6.39 1.10 18.22
CA SER A 196 7.76 1.55 18.48
C SER A 196 8.70 0.38 18.74
N VAL A 197 8.25 -0.63 19.48
CA VAL A 197 9.03 -1.82 19.79
C VAL A 197 9.31 -2.65 18.54
N ILE A 198 8.32 -2.84 17.66
CA ILE A 198 8.53 -3.55 16.39
C ILE A 198 9.53 -2.78 15.51
N LYS A 199 9.43 -1.44 15.43
CA LYS A 199 10.39 -0.62 14.68
C LYS A 199 11.82 -0.77 15.21
N GLU A 200 12.03 -0.74 16.52
CA GLU A 200 13.35 -0.95 17.14
C GLU A 200 13.91 -2.34 16.84
N ARG A 201 13.06 -3.36 16.86
CA ARG A 201 13.45 -4.73 16.53
C ARG A 201 13.88 -4.86 15.08
N ILE A 202 13.10 -4.32 14.14
CA ILE A 202 13.44 -4.33 12.71
C ILE A 202 14.73 -3.57 12.45
N ARG A 203 14.94 -2.41 13.09
CA ARG A 203 16.22 -1.69 12.99
C ARG A 203 17.40 -2.52 13.48
N SER A 204 17.21 -3.29 14.55
CA SER A 204 18.24 -4.20 15.06
C SER A 204 18.55 -5.32 14.06
N GLU A 205 17.53 -5.91 13.44
CA GLU A 205 17.66 -6.93 12.39
C GLU A 205 18.39 -6.37 11.15
N ILE A 206 18.02 -5.16 10.70
CA ILE A 206 18.70 -4.49 9.58
C ILE A 206 20.17 -4.24 9.88
N ASN A 207 20.50 -3.80 11.09
CA ASN A 207 21.88 -3.57 11.51
C ASN A 207 22.71 -4.86 11.57
N GLU A 208 22.09 -6.01 11.82
CA GLU A 208 22.74 -7.32 11.77
C GLU A 208 23.01 -7.72 10.31
N ILE A 209 22.01 -7.57 9.42
CA ILE A 209 22.16 -7.80 7.97
C ILE A 209 23.29 -6.94 7.40
N GLU A 210 23.36 -5.66 7.77
CA GLU A 210 24.41 -4.75 7.32
C GLU A 210 25.82 -5.22 7.74
N ARG A 211 25.97 -5.73 8.97
CA ARG A 211 27.24 -6.32 9.42
C ARG A 211 27.60 -7.57 8.63
N GLU A 212 26.62 -8.43 8.35
CA GLU A 212 26.84 -9.64 7.53
C GLU A 212 27.30 -9.27 6.11
N ILE A 213 26.67 -8.29 5.45
CA ILE A 213 27.05 -7.83 4.11
C ILE A 213 28.46 -7.24 4.09
N LYS A 214 28.79 -6.36 5.05
CA LYS A 214 30.14 -5.79 5.15
C LYS A 214 31.22 -6.86 5.36
N SER A 215 30.91 -7.93 6.08
CA SER A 215 31.84 -9.06 6.26
C SER A 215 32.09 -9.85 4.97
N ILE A 216 31.11 -9.86 4.05
CA ILE A 216 31.20 -10.50 2.73
C ILE A 216 32.00 -9.65 1.75
N SER A 217 31.87 -8.33 1.77
CA SER A 217 32.72 -7.49 0.90
C SER A 217 34.23 -7.68 1.15
N GLN A 218 34.61 -8.27 2.28
CA GLN A 218 36.00 -8.58 2.65
C GLN A 218 36.42 -10.03 2.37
N LYS A 219 35.51 -10.95 1.98
CA LYS A 219 35.76 -12.38 1.79
C LYS A 219 34.93 -12.92 0.62
N SER A 220 35.46 -13.79 -0.24
CA SER A 220 34.60 -14.44 -1.25
C SER A 220 33.48 -15.23 -0.55
N ALA A 221 32.23 -14.87 -0.81
CA ALA A 221 31.06 -15.50 -0.21
C ALA A 221 30.47 -16.56 -1.13
N SER A 222 29.95 -17.64 -0.54
CA SER A 222 29.22 -18.65 -1.30
C SER A 222 27.90 -18.09 -1.85
N PRO A 223 27.45 -18.55 -3.03
CA PRO A 223 26.16 -18.18 -3.59
C PRO A 223 24.98 -18.40 -2.63
N ASP A 224 25.01 -19.48 -1.84
CA ASP A 224 23.97 -19.78 -0.85
C ASP A 224 23.85 -18.70 0.23
N LYS A 225 24.98 -18.15 0.68
CA LYS A 225 24.98 -17.11 1.71
C LYS A 225 24.41 -15.80 1.18
N LEU A 226 24.75 -15.44 -0.07
CA LEU A 226 24.18 -14.27 -0.75
C LEU A 226 22.67 -14.42 -0.94
N PHE A 227 22.21 -15.61 -1.32
CA PHE A 227 20.79 -15.92 -1.47
C PHE A 227 20.01 -15.80 -0.15
N ILE A 228 20.57 -16.33 0.95
CA ILE A 228 19.96 -16.22 2.29
C ILE A 228 19.86 -14.74 2.71
N LEU A 229 20.91 -13.94 2.48
CA LEU A 229 20.87 -12.51 2.78
C LEU A 229 19.83 -11.77 1.95
N GLY A 230 19.71 -12.10 0.65
CA GLY A 230 18.66 -11.54 -0.20
C GLY A 230 17.25 -11.81 0.35
N LYS A 231 17.01 -13.03 0.88
CA LYS A 231 15.76 -13.37 1.56
C LYS A 231 15.54 -12.56 2.84
N LYS A 232 16.56 -12.44 3.70
CA LYS A 232 16.48 -11.63 4.92
C LYS A 232 16.16 -10.16 4.62
N ILE A 233 16.83 -9.57 3.63
CA ILE A 233 16.55 -8.19 3.18
C ILE A 233 15.09 -8.08 2.71
N SER A 234 14.63 -8.99 1.87
CA SER A 234 13.26 -8.97 1.33
C SER A 234 12.21 -9.12 2.44
N GLU A 235 12.49 -9.92 3.47
CA GLU A 235 11.62 -10.04 4.64
C GLU A 235 11.60 -8.75 5.47
N ALA A 236 12.76 -8.17 5.77
CA ALA A 236 12.85 -6.91 6.49
C ALA A 236 12.20 -5.74 5.72
N GLU A 237 12.30 -5.72 4.38
CA GLU A 237 11.62 -4.75 3.52
C GLU A 237 10.10 -4.85 3.67
N ARG A 238 9.54 -6.07 3.65
CA ARG A 238 8.09 -6.28 3.85
C ARG A 238 7.63 -5.76 5.21
N LYS A 239 8.36 -6.07 6.30
CA LYS A 239 8.03 -5.60 7.64
C LYS A 239 8.14 -4.07 7.78
N ALA A 240 9.18 -3.46 7.21
CA ALA A 240 9.36 -2.01 7.21
C ALA A 240 8.27 -1.29 6.38
N CYS A 241 7.84 -1.89 5.27
CA CYS A 241 6.69 -1.46 4.46
C CYS A 241 5.39 -1.46 5.24
N ALA A 242 5.08 -2.57 5.91
CA ALA A 242 3.89 -2.69 6.73
C ALA A 242 3.82 -1.62 7.84
N LEU A 243 4.96 -1.22 8.41
CA LEU A 243 5.03 -0.22 9.48
C LEU A 243 5.19 1.23 9.03
N LEU A 244 5.31 1.46 7.73
CA LEU A 244 5.66 2.76 7.15
C LEU A 244 6.92 3.34 7.83
N ASP A 245 7.96 2.51 8.02
CA ASP A 245 9.24 2.95 8.61
C ASP A 245 10.24 3.35 7.52
N THR A 246 10.06 4.56 6.99
CA THR A 246 10.86 5.10 5.88
C THR A 246 12.38 5.05 6.11
N PRO A 247 12.94 5.37 7.31
CA PRO A 247 14.37 5.23 7.56
C PRO A 247 14.89 3.80 7.32
N SER A 248 14.14 2.79 7.80
CA SER A 248 14.49 1.38 7.63
C SER A 248 14.43 0.95 6.16
N LYS A 249 13.43 1.42 5.40
CA LYS A 249 13.35 1.13 3.96
C LYS A 249 14.52 1.73 3.17
N ILE A 250 14.92 2.96 3.47
CA ILE A 250 16.06 3.60 2.81
C ILE A 250 17.34 2.80 3.05
N GLN A 251 17.56 2.38 4.31
CA GLN A 251 18.71 1.54 4.67
C GLN A 251 18.67 0.21 3.91
N LEU A 252 17.52 -0.47 3.89
CA LEU A 252 17.36 -1.75 3.18
C LEU A 252 17.59 -1.63 1.66
N ARG A 253 17.07 -0.58 1.01
CA ARG A 253 17.33 -0.31 -0.43
C ARG A 253 18.83 -0.16 -0.71
N LYS A 254 19.57 0.48 0.19
CA LYS A 254 21.03 0.60 0.08
C LYS A 254 21.71 -0.75 0.22
N LEU A 255 21.35 -1.53 1.25
CA LEU A 255 21.91 -2.87 1.48
C LEU A 255 21.62 -3.83 0.33
N LYS A 256 20.44 -3.72 -0.30
CA LYS A 256 20.08 -4.50 -1.48
C LYS A 256 21.00 -4.22 -2.65
N LYS A 257 21.29 -2.95 -2.94
CA LYS A 257 22.27 -2.55 -3.98
C LYS A 257 23.68 -3.05 -3.66
N GLU A 258 24.12 -2.92 -2.41
CA GLU A 258 25.44 -3.44 -1.98
C GLU A 258 25.54 -4.97 -2.15
N LEU A 259 24.45 -5.70 -1.88
CA LEU A 259 24.39 -7.14 -2.09
C LEU A 259 24.42 -7.51 -3.59
N GLU A 260 23.68 -6.79 -4.44
CA GLU A 260 23.69 -6.97 -5.89
C GLU A 260 25.09 -6.74 -6.49
N GLU A 261 25.79 -5.69 -6.02
CA GLU A 261 27.19 -5.45 -6.38
C GLU A 261 28.11 -6.59 -5.94
N ALA A 262 27.91 -7.14 -4.74
CA ALA A 262 28.69 -8.28 -4.25
C ALA A 262 28.45 -9.55 -5.09
N CYS A 263 27.19 -9.81 -5.48
CA CYS A 263 26.84 -10.93 -6.38
C CYS A 263 27.48 -10.78 -7.77
N SER A 264 27.63 -9.56 -8.27
CA SER A 264 28.27 -9.32 -9.58
C SER A 264 29.79 -9.56 -9.59
N ARG A 265 30.42 -9.60 -8.41
CA ARG A 265 31.87 -9.79 -8.23
C ARG A 265 32.27 -11.23 -7.89
N SER A 266 31.29 -12.06 -7.52
CA SER A 266 31.45 -13.49 -7.15
C SER A 266 31.24 -14.40 -8.35
#